data_AF-A0A7G2ZYX8-F1
#
_entry.id   AF-A0A7G2ZYX8-F1
#
_cell.length_a   1.000
_cell.length_b   1.000
_cell.length_c   1.000
_cell.angle_alpha   90.00
_cell.angle_beta   90.00
_cell.angle_gamma   90.00
#
_symmetry.space_group_name_H-M   'P 1'
#
loop_
_entity.id
_entity.type
_entity.pdbx_description
1 polymer ?
#
loop_
_entity_poly.entity_id
_entity_poly.type
_entity_poly.pdbx_seq_one_letter_code
_entity_poly.pdbx_strand_id
1 'polypeptide(L)'
;MNSTIYIDPWRGRIRALEHNIVKYRAMQMTLAIYYSEEIRRVVITAIQTQDKFSKSLKPNETTERLPPGAKRPLEKALAIWVDEKLISQNEADDIKRLVDYRNDIAHRMHLLHADLSKYRWVKDRQKYGPQDKVQYDSDAAVEMEALLRLLNDRLRAASRVLTLNPNALLFDAAEKSLKQELKSLRLKIDNLFRQRKLEVTSINAELKSIHTTFRGEAAPNHWYQRYDNGRLTPRGVEVCYRLLDEAYSPVTIAYAMGLSLHAVKKRQEMWAEIGGKKRTKSILADLPIRKSYRKHDD
;
A
#
# COMPACT_ATOMS: atom_id res chain seq x y z
N MET A 1 6.66 11.30 -28.30
CA MET A 1 6.00 10.82 -27.07
C MET A 1 5.82 12.00 -26.12
N ASN A 2 4.68 12.68 -26.16
CA ASN A 2 4.37 13.74 -25.21
C ASN A 2 4.01 13.10 -23.86
N SER A 3 5.04 12.86 -23.04
CA SER A 3 4.85 12.60 -21.62
C SER A 3 4.17 13.84 -21.04
N THR A 4 2.84 13.80 -20.89
CA THR A 4 2.17 14.64 -19.91
C THR A 4 2.70 14.17 -18.56
N ILE A 5 3.83 14.75 -18.14
CA ILE A 5 4.45 14.47 -16.85
C ILE A 5 3.41 14.92 -15.84
N TYR A 6 2.66 13.96 -15.30
CA TYR A 6 1.97 14.15 -14.04
C TYR A 6 3.05 14.50 -13.03
N ILE A 7 3.22 15.79 -12.75
CA ILE A 7 4.17 16.26 -11.75
C ILE A 7 3.44 16.12 -10.43
N ASP A 8 3.73 15.02 -9.71
CA ASP A 8 3.39 14.91 -8.30
C ASP A 8 3.93 16.16 -7.59
N PRO A 9 3.09 17.02 -7.00
CA PRO A 9 3.56 18.23 -6.32
C PRO A 9 4.59 17.93 -5.23
N TRP A 10 4.55 16.72 -4.67
CA TRP A 10 5.47 16.24 -3.65
C TRP A 10 6.73 15.55 -4.19
N ARG A 11 6.94 15.50 -5.51
CA ARG A 11 8.12 14.92 -6.18
C ARG A 11 8.47 13.51 -5.70
N GLY A 12 7.48 12.64 -5.55
CA GLY A 12 7.70 11.25 -5.14
C GLY A 12 7.92 11.05 -3.64
N ARG A 13 7.95 12.11 -2.81
CA ARG A 13 8.03 11.96 -1.35
C ARG A 13 6.77 11.29 -0.82
N ILE A 14 6.93 10.15 -0.14
CA ILE A 14 5.82 9.43 0.51
C ILE A 14 5.31 10.31 1.66
N ARG A 15 3.98 10.53 1.73
CA ARG A 15 3.39 11.32 2.82
C ARG A 15 3.14 10.40 4.02
N ALA A 16 2.85 11.01 5.17
CA ALA A 16 2.69 10.30 6.43
C ALA A 16 1.66 9.17 6.36
N LEU A 17 0.54 9.35 5.63
CA LEU A 17 -0.49 8.32 5.49
C LEU A 17 0.09 7.04 4.86
N GLU A 18 0.66 7.18 3.66
CA GLU A 18 1.22 6.08 2.88
C GLU A 18 2.37 5.40 3.65
N HIS A 19 3.21 6.17 4.36
CA HIS A 19 4.27 5.62 5.20
C HIS A 19 3.73 4.80 6.38
N ASN A 20 2.66 5.25 7.05
CA ASN A 20 2.04 4.47 8.12
C ASN A 20 1.34 3.21 7.58
N ILE A 21 0.74 3.27 6.37
CA ILE A 21 0.16 2.09 5.73
C ILE A 21 1.23 1.04 5.43
N VAL A 22 2.40 1.44 4.91
CA VAL A 22 3.53 0.50 4.68
C VAL A 22 3.92 -0.19 5.99
N LYS A 23 4.08 0.56 7.08
CA LYS A 23 4.40 -0.02 8.40
C LYS A 23 3.34 -0.99 8.89
N TYR A 24 2.07 -0.59 8.78
CA TYR A 24 0.93 -1.39 9.19
C TYR A 24 0.88 -2.72 8.42
N ARG A 25 1.00 -2.67 7.08
CA ARG A 25 1.06 -3.87 6.24
C ARG A 25 2.25 -4.75 6.57
N ALA A 26 3.44 -4.17 6.77
CA ALA A 26 4.63 -4.92 7.13
C ALA A 26 4.42 -5.71 8.44
N MET A 27 3.84 -5.09 9.46
CA MET A 27 3.54 -5.76 10.73
C MET A 27 2.48 -6.87 10.58
N GLN A 28 1.41 -6.64 9.81
CA GLN A 28 0.41 -7.67 9.53
C GLN A 28 0.99 -8.83 8.73
N MET A 29 1.84 -8.55 7.75
CA MET A 29 2.55 -9.58 6.96
C MET A 29 3.50 -10.40 7.84
N THR A 30 4.22 -9.78 8.78
CA THR A 30 5.06 -10.51 9.74
C THR A 30 4.23 -11.46 10.58
N LEU A 31 3.07 -11.02 11.08
CA LEU A 31 2.14 -11.89 11.80
C LEU A 31 1.59 -13.01 10.91
N ALA A 32 1.20 -12.70 9.68
CA ALA A 32 0.71 -13.70 8.73
C ALA A 32 1.77 -14.77 8.40
N ILE A 33 3.04 -14.37 8.21
CA ILE A 33 4.15 -15.32 8.03
C ILE A 33 4.22 -16.24 9.24
N TYR A 34 4.30 -15.67 10.44
CA TYR A 34 4.37 -16.45 11.68
C TYR A 34 3.19 -17.41 11.82
N TYR A 35 1.95 -16.92 11.72
CA TYR A 35 0.77 -17.77 11.89
C TYR A 35 0.66 -18.86 10.82
N SER A 36 1.05 -18.58 9.57
CA SER A 36 1.03 -19.61 8.52
C SER A 36 1.99 -20.77 8.82
N GLU A 37 3.18 -20.48 9.38
CA GLU A 37 4.14 -21.50 9.80
C GLU A 37 3.62 -22.28 11.02
N GLU A 38 2.97 -21.58 11.97
CA GLU A 38 2.34 -22.22 13.14
C GLU A 38 1.19 -23.15 12.73
N ILE A 39 0.30 -22.72 11.82
CA ILE A 39 -0.79 -23.55 11.28
C ILE A 39 -0.19 -24.79 10.61
N ARG A 40 0.81 -24.60 9.74
CA ARG A 40 1.48 -25.71 9.06
C ARG A 40 2.11 -26.68 10.05
N ARG A 41 2.76 -26.17 11.10
CA ARG A 41 3.35 -27.02 12.15
C ARG A 41 2.27 -27.77 12.91
N VAL A 42 1.21 -27.12 13.36
CA VAL A 42 0.13 -27.77 14.13
C VAL A 42 -0.50 -28.90 13.32
N VAL A 43 -0.82 -28.64 12.04
CA VAL A 43 -1.45 -29.63 11.16
C VAL A 43 -0.57 -30.85 10.92
N ILE A 44 0.73 -30.65 10.64
CA ILE A 44 1.68 -31.74 10.35
C ILE A 44 2.11 -32.47 11.62
N THR A 45 2.54 -31.73 12.64
CA THR A 45 3.15 -32.28 13.84
C THR A 45 2.15 -33.07 14.67
N ALA A 46 0.87 -32.69 14.70
CA ALA A 46 -0.16 -33.45 15.42
C ALA A 46 -0.29 -34.88 14.87
N ILE A 47 -0.33 -35.04 13.53
CA ILE A 47 -0.41 -36.36 12.90
C ILE A 47 0.88 -37.14 13.15
N GLN A 48 2.04 -36.53 12.91
CA GLN A 48 3.33 -37.19 13.07
C GLN A 48 3.57 -37.66 14.51
N THR A 49 3.15 -36.86 15.49
CA THR A 49 3.29 -37.20 16.91
C THR A 49 2.36 -38.35 17.28
N GLN A 50 1.12 -38.32 16.79
CA GLN A 50 0.16 -39.42 16.98
C GLN A 50 0.66 -40.71 16.33
N ASP A 51 1.13 -40.66 15.10
CA ASP A 51 1.64 -41.83 14.37
C ASP A 51 2.86 -42.44 15.08
N LYS A 52 3.81 -41.60 15.54
CA LYS A 52 4.97 -42.05 16.33
C LYS A 52 4.54 -42.68 17.65
N PHE A 53 3.56 -42.09 18.33
CA PHE A 53 3.04 -42.62 19.59
C PHE A 53 2.35 -43.97 19.37
N SER A 54 1.50 -44.10 18.35
CA SER A 54 0.85 -45.36 17.97
C SER A 54 1.86 -46.43 17.60
N LYS A 55 2.90 -46.09 16.83
CA LYS A 55 4.00 -47.01 16.49
C LYS A 55 4.82 -47.44 17.70
N SER A 56 5.06 -46.53 18.65
CA SER A 56 5.73 -46.87 19.90
C SER A 56 4.92 -47.85 20.76
N LEU A 57 3.58 -47.79 20.70
CA LEU A 57 2.70 -48.71 21.41
C LEU A 57 2.52 -50.04 20.68
N LYS A 58 2.48 -50.02 19.34
CA LYS A 58 2.23 -51.19 18.49
C LYS A 58 3.16 -51.21 17.27
N PRO A 59 4.44 -51.62 17.46
CA PRO A 59 5.47 -51.49 16.43
C PRO A 59 5.20 -52.29 15.15
N ASN A 60 4.50 -53.42 15.24
CA ASN A 60 4.28 -54.35 14.13
C ASN A 60 2.92 -54.20 13.43
N GLU A 61 1.99 -53.39 13.97
CA GLU A 61 0.63 -53.25 13.43
C GLU A 61 0.36 -51.87 12.80
N THR A 62 1.18 -50.85 13.09
CA THR A 62 0.87 -49.47 12.72
C THR A 62 1.88 -48.88 11.74
N THR A 63 1.41 -48.57 10.53
CA THR A 63 2.12 -47.78 9.53
C THR A 63 1.93 -46.29 9.78
N GLU A 64 3.00 -45.51 9.71
CA GLU A 64 2.95 -44.05 9.79
C GLU A 64 2.17 -43.50 8.58
N ARG A 65 1.10 -42.73 8.83
CA ARG A 65 0.26 -42.12 7.80
C ARG A 65 0.97 -40.94 7.16
N LEU A 66 1.75 -40.20 7.94
CA LEU A 66 2.56 -39.08 7.45
C LEU A 66 4.03 -39.20 7.91
N PRO A 67 4.91 -39.87 7.14
CA PRO A 67 6.32 -40.01 7.52
C PRO A 67 7.05 -38.65 7.46
N PRO A 68 8.11 -38.44 8.26
CA PRO A 68 8.95 -37.26 8.18
C PRO A 68 9.62 -37.16 6.80
N GLY A 69 9.56 -35.98 6.17
CA GLY A 69 10.11 -35.76 4.83
C GLY A 69 9.20 -36.11 3.66
N ALA A 70 7.91 -36.42 3.90
CA ALA A 70 6.93 -36.64 2.84
C ALA A 70 6.85 -35.45 1.88
N LYS A 71 6.78 -35.72 0.56
CA LYS A 71 6.49 -34.68 -0.45
C LYS A 71 5.11 -34.07 -0.18
N ARG A 72 5.04 -32.74 -0.20
CA ARG A 72 3.83 -31.93 0.07
C ARG A 72 3.12 -32.33 1.38
N PRO A 73 3.80 -32.17 2.52
CA PRO A 73 3.32 -32.72 3.79
C PRO A 73 2.03 -32.05 4.26
N LEU A 74 1.83 -30.76 3.94
CA LEU A 74 0.61 -30.03 4.30
C LEU A 74 -0.63 -30.56 3.57
N GLU A 75 -0.56 -30.75 2.25
CA GLU A 75 -1.70 -31.25 1.45
C GLU A 75 -2.15 -32.64 1.94
N LYS A 76 -1.18 -33.52 2.22
CA LYS A 76 -1.45 -34.85 2.77
C LYS A 76 -2.05 -34.79 4.17
N ALA A 77 -1.53 -33.91 5.03
CA ALA A 77 -2.03 -33.74 6.39
C ALA A 77 -3.48 -33.22 6.40
N LEU A 78 -3.80 -32.27 5.52
CA LEU A 78 -5.16 -31.75 5.38
C LEU A 78 -6.13 -32.83 4.89
N ALA A 79 -5.74 -33.64 3.90
CA ALA A 79 -6.56 -34.77 3.44
C ALA A 79 -6.87 -35.75 4.59
N ILE A 80 -5.86 -36.08 5.41
CA ILE A 80 -6.05 -36.93 6.60
C ILE A 80 -7.03 -36.28 7.58
N TRP A 81 -6.92 -34.97 7.84
CA TRP A 81 -7.82 -34.29 8.78
C TRP A 81 -9.26 -34.20 8.29
N VAL A 82 -9.46 -34.10 6.96
CA VAL A 82 -10.78 -34.15 6.32
C VAL A 82 -11.37 -35.55 6.44
N ASP A 83 -10.59 -36.59 6.15
CA ASP A 83 -11.03 -37.99 6.28
C ASP A 83 -11.41 -38.33 7.73
N GLU A 84 -10.67 -37.79 8.70
CA GLU A 84 -10.93 -37.91 10.13
C GLU A 84 -12.06 -36.99 10.64
N LYS A 85 -12.69 -36.21 9.76
CA LYS A 85 -13.77 -35.25 10.08
C LYS A 85 -13.39 -34.21 11.14
N LEU A 86 -12.10 -33.88 11.28
CA LEU A 86 -11.64 -32.81 12.16
C LEU A 86 -11.86 -31.42 11.55
N ILE A 87 -11.77 -31.35 10.22
CA ILE A 87 -12.01 -30.13 9.45
C ILE A 87 -12.88 -30.48 8.24
N SER A 88 -13.62 -29.49 7.74
CA SER A 88 -14.32 -29.59 6.47
C SER A 88 -13.39 -29.36 5.28
N GLN A 89 -13.81 -29.75 4.08
CA GLN A 89 -13.06 -29.46 2.85
C GLN A 89 -12.88 -27.95 2.63
N ASN A 90 -13.90 -27.15 2.94
CA ASN A 90 -13.83 -25.70 2.84
C ASN A 90 -12.75 -25.11 3.76
N GLU A 91 -12.66 -25.62 4.99
CA GLU A 91 -11.62 -25.20 5.94
C GLU A 91 -10.21 -25.61 5.47
N ALA A 92 -10.08 -26.78 4.83
CA ALA A 92 -8.82 -27.20 4.24
C ALA A 92 -8.39 -26.27 3.08
N ASP A 93 -9.34 -25.86 2.24
CA ASP A 93 -9.10 -24.92 1.15
C ASP A 93 -8.74 -23.52 1.69
N ASP A 94 -9.38 -23.07 2.78
CA ASP A 94 -9.04 -21.83 3.47
C ASP A 94 -7.63 -21.86 4.07
N ILE A 95 -7.25 -22.97 4.72
CA ILE A 95 -5.88 -23.17 5.23
C ILE A 95 -4.89 -23.07 4.07
N LYS A 96 -5.18 -23.71 2.94
CA LYS A 96 -4.32 -23.68 1.76
C LYS A 96 -4.18 -22.25 1.21
N ARG A 97 -5.29 -21.52 1.04
CA ARG A 97 -5.30 -20.12 0.60
C ARG A 97 -4.44 -19.25 1.52
N LEU A 98 -4.59 -19.39 2.84
CA LEU A 98 -3.84 -18.60 3.83
C LEU A 98 -2.34 -18.94 3.81
N VAL A 99 -1.96 -20.21 3.65
CA VAL A 99 -0.56 -20.60 3.51
C VAL A 99 0.03 -20.11 2.18
N ASP A 100 -0.74 -20.15 1.09
CA ASP A 100 -0.33 -19.61 -0.20
C ASP A 100 -0.16 -18.09 -0.15
N TYR A 101 -0.96 -17.37 0.64
CA TYR A 101 -0.76 -15.94 0.88
C TYR A 101 0.61 -15.64 1.52
N ARG A 102 1.14 -16.51 2.40
CA ARG A 102 2.52 -16.35 2.88
C ARG A 102 3.55 -16.49 1.76
N ASN A 103 3.33 -17.35 0.76
CA ASN A 103 4.21 -17.41 -0.42
C ASN A 103 4.15 -16.10 -1.22
N ASP A 104 2.98 -15.47 -1.28
CA ASP A 104 2.81 -14.17 -1.91
C ASP A 104 3.53 -13.06 -1.17
N ILE A 105 3.48 -13.07 0.15
CA ILE A 105 4.28 -12.16 0.97
C ILE A 105 5.78 -12.37 0.66
N ALA A 106 6.25 -13.61 0.62
CA ALA A 106 7.67 -13.92 0.42
C ALA A 106 8.19 -13.58 -0.99
N HIS A 107 7.41 -13.86 -2.05
CA HIS A 107 7.88 -13.73 -3.43
C HIS A 107 7.35 -12.50 -4.16
N ARG A 108 6.23 -11.94 -3.69
CA ARG A 108 5.46 -10.90 -4.40
C ARG A 108 5.19 -9.67 -3.53
N MET A 109 6.02 -9.42 -2.51
CA MET A 109 5.90 -8.27 -1.59
C MET A 109 5.76 -6.91 -2.29
N HIS A 110 6.44 -6.73 -3.42
CA HIS A 110 6.38 -5.51 -4.22
C HIS A 110 4.99 -5.27 -4.83
N LEU A 111 4.24 -6.34 -5.15
CA LEU A 111 2.87 -6.25 -5.63
C LEU A 111 1.89 -5.88 -4.51
N LEU A 112 2.13 -6.39 -3.28
CA LEU A 112 1.33 -6.07 -2.08
C LEU A 112 1.41 -4.60 -1.63
N HIS A 113 2.38 -3.84 -2.16
CA HIS A 113 2.55 -2.41 -1.87
C HIS A 113 2.42 -1.52 -3.11
N ALA A 114 2.18 -2.10 -4.28
CA ALA A 114 2.20 -1.37 -5.55
C ALA A 114 1.07 -0.32 -5.65
N ASP A 115 -0.03 -0.48 -4.92
CA ASP A 115 -1.14 0.49 -4.84
C ASP A 115 -0.76 1.79 -4.14
N LEU A 116 0.25 1.74 -3.26
CA LEU A 116 0.81 2.91 -2.58
C LEU A 116 1.80 3.67 -3.49
N SER A 117 2.14 3.10 -4.65
CA SER A 117 3.04 3.74 -5.60
C SER A 117 2.43 5.02 -6.16
N LYS A 118 3.27 6.05 -6.25
CA LYS A 118 2.91 7.32 -6.88
C LYS A 118 3.16 7.33 -8.39
N TYR A 119 3.90 6.35 -8.89
CA TYR A 119 4.23 6.26 -10.30
C TYR A 119 3.02 5.84 -11.10
N ARG A 120 2.63 6.68 -12.07
CA ARG A 120 1.49 6.43 -12.96
C ARG A 120 1.58 5.07 -13.65
N TRP A 121 2.77 4.70 -14.14
CA TRP A 121 2.96 3.41 -14.80
C TRP A 121 2.67 2.21 -13.87
N VAL A 122 2.95 2.32 -12.57
CA VAL A 122 2.62 1.26 -11.60
C VAL A 122 1.11 1.16 -11.41
N LYS A 123 0.43 2.31 -11.30
CA LYS A 123 -1.04 2.36 -11.20
C LYS A 123 -1.73 1.84 -12.45
N ASP A 124 -1.23 2.23 -13.62
CA ASP A 124 -1.74 1.78 -14.91
C ASP A 124 -1.51 0.27 -15.09
N ARG A 125 -0.34 -0.24 -14.68
CA ARG A 125 -0.07 -1.68 -14.65
C ARG A 125 -0.98 -2.43 -13.69
N GLN A 126 -1.28 -1.92 -12.50
CA GLN A 126 -2.24 -2.57 -11.59
C GLN A 126 -3.66 -2.58 -12.16
N LYS A 127 -4.07 -1.49 -12.83
CA LYS A 127 -5.41 -1.37 -13.37
C LYS A 127 -5.61 -2.24 -14.61
N TYR A 128 -4.69 -2.16 -15.57
CA TYR A 128 -4.83 -2.73 -16.92
C TYR A 128 -3.88 -3.90 -17.22
N GLY A 129 -2.96 -4.22 -16.31
CA GLY A 129 -2.00 -5.31 -16.50
C GLY A 129 -2.60 -6.72 -16.33
N PRO A 130 -1.78 -7.76 -16.56
CA PRO A 130 -2.20 -9.17 -16.51
C PRO A 130 -2.87 -9.55 -15.18
N GLN A 131 -3.72 -10.58 -15.22
CA GLN A 131 -4.62 -10.99 -14.13
C GLN A 131 -3.94 -11.54 -12.87
N ASP A 132 -2.61 -11.65 -12.81
CA ASP A 132 -1.84 -12.00 -11.61
C ASP A 132 -1.83 -10.86 -10.56
N LYS A 133 -3.02 -10.37 -10.23
CA LYS A 133 -3.28 -9.29 -9.29
C LYS A 133 -3.23 -9.86 -7.89
N VAL A 134 -2.03 -10.02 -7.35
CA VAL A 134 -1.85 -10.23 -5.92
C VAL A 134 -2.26 -8.95 -5.22
N GLN A 135 -3.31 -9.03 -4.42
CA GLN A 135 -3.75 -7.92 -3.59
C GLN A 135 -3.37 -8.17 -2.15
N TYR A 136 -3.17 -7.07 -1.44
CA TYR A 136 -2.97 -7.10 -0.01
C TYR A 136 -4.26 -7.53 0.69
N ASP A 137 -4.22 -8.65 1.39
CA ASP A 137 -5.29 -9.12 2.27
C ASP A 137 -5.06 -8.56 3.68
N SER A 138 -5.96 -7.69 4.12
CA SER A 138 -5.91 -7.06 5.45
C SER A 138 -6.34 -7.97 6.58
N ASP A 139 -7.10 -9.01 6.25
CA ASP A 139 -7.81 -9.84 7.21
C ASP A 139 -7.09 -11.18 7.41
N ALA A 140 -6.27 -11.59 6.45
CA ALA A 140 -5.46 -12.81 6.49
C ALA A 140 -4.76 -13.08 7.84
N ALA A 141 -4.12 -12.09 8.45
CA ALA A 141 -3.43 -12.30 9.74
C ALA A 141 -4.42 -12.61 10.88
N VAL A 142 -5.60 -11.97 10.87
CA VAL A 142 -6.66 -12.18 11.87
C VAL A 142 -7.34 -13.53 11.63
N GLU A 143 -7.61 -13.88 10.38
CA GLU A 143 -8.16 -15.17 9.98
C GLU A 143 -7.22 -16.32 10.36
N MET A 144 -5.93 -16.20 10.09
CA MET A 144 -4.93 -17.20 10.49
C MET A 144 -4.85 -17.36 12.00
N GLU A 145 -4.91 -16.26 12.76
CA GLU A 145 -4.93 -16.34 14.23
C GLU A 145 -6.18 -17.08 14.73
N ALA A 146 -7.36 -16.73 14.20
CA ALA A 146 -8.61 -17.37 14.59
C ALA A 146 -8.60 -18.87 14.24
N LEU A 147 -8.12 -19.20 13.05
CA LEU A 147 -7.94 -20.57 12.59
C LEU A 147 -6.98 -21.34 13.51
N LEU A 148 -5.82 -20.78 13.84
CA LEU A 148 -4.85 -21.42 14.73
C LEU A 148 -5.46 -21.72 16.10
N ARG A 149 -6.28 -20.82 16.66
CA ARG A 149 -7.02 -21.07 17.91
C ARG A 149 -8.01 -22.23 17.75
N LEU A 150 -8.83 -22.21 16.70
CA LEU A 150 -9.81 -23.26 16.42
C LEU A 150 -9.16 -24.64 16.26
N LEU A 151 -8.04 -24.74 15.53
CA LEU A 151 -7.32 -26.00 15.34
C LEU A 151 -6.79 -26.52 16.69
N ASN A 152 -6.22 -25.65 17.53
CA ASN A 152 -5.73 -26.04 18.85
C ASN A 152 -6.87 -26.51 19.77
N ASP A 153 -8.02 -25.85 19.75
CA ASP A 153 -9.18 -26.23 20.55
C ASP A 153 -9.76 -27.58 20.11
N ARG A 154 -9.84 -27.83 18.79
CA ARG A 154 -10.26 -29.13 18.24
C ARG A 154 -9.29 -30.26 18.60
N LEU A 155 -7.98 -30.01 18.55
CA LEU A 155 -6.97 -31.00 18.95
C LEU A 155 -7.06 -31.36 20.43
N ARG A 156 -7.30 -30.36 21.30
CA ARG A 156 -7.55 -30.59 22.73
C ARG A 156 -8.82 -31.40 22.95
N ALA A 157 -9.92 -31.05 22.27
CA ALA A 157 -11.19 -31.78 22.37
C ALA A 157 -11.07 -33.23 21.89
N ALA A 158 -10.32 -33.46 20.81
CA ALA A 158 -10.06 -34.80 20.27
C ALA A 158 -9.06 -35.62 21.11
N SER A 159 -8.60 -35.11 22.27
CA SER A 159 -7.62 -35.77 23.16
C SER A 159 -6.35 -36.23 22.43
N ARG A 160 -5.92 -35.50 21.40
CA ARG A 160 -4.68 -35.81 20.69
C ARG A 160 -3.46 -35.37 21.50
N VAL A 161 -2.33 -36.03 21.24
CA VAL A 161 -1.05 -35.73 21.90
C VAL A 161 -0.73 -34.24 21.73
N LEU A 162 -0.74 -33.52 22.85
CA LEU A 162 -0.36 -32.11 22.91
C LEU A 162 1.14 -31.99 22.73
N THR A 163 1.57 -31.40 21.62
CA THR A 163 2.95 -30.98 21.46
C THR A 163 3.17 -29.61 22.08
N LEU A 164 4.12 -29.53 23.01
CA LEU A 164 4.61 -28.25 23.51
C LEU A 164 5.20 -27.44 22.35
N ASN A 165 4.83 -26.17 22.28
CA ASN A 165 5.29 -25.24 21.26
C ASN A 165 6.23 -24.19 21.87
N PRO A 166 7.56 -24.42 21.85
CA PRO A 166 8.51 -23.42 22.32
C PRO A 166 8.51 -22.15 21.46
N ASN A 167 8.21 -22.24 20.16
CA ASN A 167 8.21 -21.08 19.27
C ASN A 167 7.12 -20.06 19.61
N ALA A 168 5.93 -20.52 20.03
CA ALA A 168 4.89 -19.60 20.52
C ALA A 168 5.32 -18.85 21.78
N LEU A 169 6.04 -19.51 22.69
CA LEU A 169 6.57 -18.84 23.88
C LEU A 169 7.62 -17.80 23.52
N LEU A 170 8.47 -18.09 22.53
CA LEU A 170 9.50 -17.16 22.05
C LEU A 170 8.91 -15.95 21.32
N PHE A 171 7.77 -16.11 20.65
CA PHE A 171 7.15 -15.05 19.85
C PHE A 171 6.08 -14.26 20.61
N ASP A 172 5.54 -14.74 21.73
CA ASP A 172 4.43 -14.12 22.47
C ASP A 172 4.62 -12.63 22.77
N ALA A 173 5.81 -12.25 23.26
CA ALA A 173 6.12 -10.85 23.55
C ALA A 173 6.12 -9.98 22.28
N ALA A 174 6.69 -10.49 21.19
CA ALA A 174 6.72 -9.81 19.90
C ALA A 174 5.30 -9.72 19.29
N GLU A 175 4.51 -10.79 19.38
CA GLU A 175 3.13 -10.83 18.91
C GLU A 175 2.26 -9.77 19.61
N LYS A 176 2.33 -9.70 20.94
CA LYS A 176 1.61 -8.70 21.74
C LYS A 176 2.01 -7.28 21.37
N SER A 177 3.31 -7.03 21.22
CA SER A 177 3.85 -5.72 20.83
C SER A 177 3.36 -5.32 19.43
N LEU A 178 3.46 -6.22 18.45
CA LEU A 178 2.99 -5.99 17.07
C LEU A 178 1.48 -5.70 17.05
N LYS A 179 0.66 -6.46 17.78
CA LYS A 179 -0.79 -6.23 17.86
C LYS A 179 -1.13 -4.88 18.48
N GLN A 180 -0.41 -4.47 19.53
CA GLN A 180 -0.62 -3.16 20.14
C GLN A 180 -0.27 -2.03 19.17
N GLU A 181 0.86 -2.15 18.46
CA GLU A 181 1.29 -1.16 17.48
C GLU A 181 0.37 -1.13 16.25
N LEU A 182 -0.18 -2.27 15.82
CA LEU A 182 -1.20 -2.31 14.77
C LEU A 182 -2.45 -1.51 15.16
N LYS A 183 -2.91 -1.61 16.41
CA LYS A 183 -4.04 -0.82 16.90
C LYS A 183 -3.75 0.68 16.87
N SER A 184 -2.57 1.10 17.35
CA SER A 184 -2.15 2.50 17.38
C SER A 184 -2.00 3.08 15.95
N LEU A 185 -1.36 2.33 15.06
CA LEU A 185 -1.19 2.68 13.66
C LEU A 185 -2.53 2.78 12.94
N ARG A 186 -3.48 1.88 13.21
CA ARG A 186 -4.80 1.92 12.57
C ARG A 186 -5.52 3.23 12.86
N LEU A 187 -5.59 3.62 14.14
CA LEU A 187 -6.20 4.90 14.54
C LEU A 187 -5.53 6.09 13.85
N LYS A 188 -4.20 6.06 13.75
CA LYS A 188 -3.42 7.10 13.07
C LYS A 188 -3.70 7.15 11.56
N ILE A 189 -3.78 6.00 10.90
CA ILE A 189 -4.12 5.88 9.49
C ILE A 189 -5.53 6.43 9.24
N ASP A 190 -6.50 6.05 10.06
CA ASP A 190 -7.90 6.49 9.92
C ASP A 190 -8.02 8.02 10.09
N ASN A 191 -7.28 8.60 11.04
CA ASN A 191 -7.20 10.06 11.21
C ASN A 191 -6.60 10.75 9.99
N LEU A 192 -5.45 10.26 9.51
CA LEU A 192 -4.77 10.82 8.33
C LEU A 192 -5.60 10.65 7.06
N PHE A 193 -6.35 9.56 6.94
CA PHE A 193 -7.25 9.30 5.82
C PHE A 193 -8.40 10.31 5.79
N ARG A 194 -9.03 10.57 6.95
CA ARG A 194 -10.06 11.60 7.09
C ARG A 194 -9.53 12.99 6.69
N GLN A 195 -8.36 13.37 7.19
CA GLN A 195 -7.70 14.62 6.82
C GLN A 195 -7.42 14.70 5.32
N ARG A 196 -6.90 13.62 4.72
CA ARG A 196 -6.61 13.58 3.29
C ARG A 196 -7.87 13.70 2.44
N LYS A 197 -8.98 13.07 2.86
CA LYS A 197 -10.26 13.17 2.16
C LYS A 197 -10.73 14.63 2.10
N LEU A 198 -10.66 15.34 3.22
CA LEU A 198 -11.01 16.76 3.29
C LEU A 198 -10.09 17.62 2.41
N GLU A 199 -8.78 17.38 2.48
CA GLU A 199 -7.78 18.06 1.64
C GLU A 199 -8.07 17.86 0.15
N VAL A 200 -8.34 16.63 -0.29
CA VAL A 200 -8.66 16.32 -1.69
C VAL A 200 -9.95 17.00 -2.12
N THR A 201 -10.99 17.04 -1.27
CA THR A 201 -12.23 17.74 -1.60
C THR A 201 -12.02 19.25 -1.77
N SER A 202 -11.23 19.87 -0.90
CA SER A 202 -10.87 21.29 -1.00
C SER A 202 -10.05 21.59 -2.26
N ILE A 203 -9.00 20.81 -2.53
CA ILE A 203 -8.17 20.96 -3.74
C ILE A 203 -9.02 20.81 -5.00
N ASN A 204 -9.90 19.81 -5.06
CA ASN A 204 -10.75 19.61 -6.23
C ASN A 204 -11.75 20.76 -6.43
N ALA A 205 -12.28 21.36 -5.36
CA ALA A 205 -13.13 22.54 -5.46
C ALA A 205 -12.35 23.75 -5.99
N GLU A 206 -11.15 23.99 -5.45
CA GLU A 206 -10.27 25.07 -5.92
C GLU A 206 -9.85 24.87 -7.39
N LEU A 207 -9.47 23.65 -7.78
CA LEU A 207 -9.09 23.34 -9.17
C LEU A 207 -10.24 23.61 -10.15
N LYS A 208 -11.48 23.25 -9.80
CA LYS A 208 -12.66 23.55 -10.62
C LYS A 208 -12.82 25.06 -10.80
N SER A 209 -12.70 25.83 -9.72
CA SER A 209 -12.76 27.30 -9.76
C SER A 209 -11.67 27.89 -10.65
N ILE A 210 -10.44 27.40 -10.54
CA ILE A 210 -9.32 27.84 -11.38
C ILE A 210 -9.62 27.59 -12.86
N HIS A 211 -10.10 26.39 -13.22
CA HIS A 211 -10.42 26.06 -14.61
C HIS A 211 -11.58 26.89 -15.18
N THR A 212 -12.51 27.35 -14.34
CA THR A 212 -13.58 28.26 -14.77
C THR A 212 -13.07 29.69 -14.97
N THR A 213 -12.26 30.20 -14.03
CA THR A 213 -11.81 31.59 -13.97
C THR A 213 -10.67 31.91 -14.93
N PHE A 214 -9.70 30.99 -15.07
CA PHE A 214 -8.50 31.20 -15.88
C PHE A 214 -8.59 30.40 -17.18
N ARG A 215 -8.80 31.10 -18.30
CA ARG A 215 -8.90 30.51 -19.65
C ARG A 215 -7.92 31.14 -20.63
N GLY A 216 -7.71 30.49 -21.78
CA GLY A 216 -6.83 30.97 -22.84
C GLY A 216 -5.36 31.06 -22.38
N GLU A 217 -4.69 32.16 -22.70
CA GLU A 217 -3.26 32.36 -22.36
C GLU A 217 -3.00 32.46 -20.85
N ALA A 218 -4.02 32.80 -20.06
CA ALA A 218 -3.97 32.85 -18.61
C ALA A 218 -4.27 31.50 -17.94
N ALA A 219 -4.68 30.48 -18.70
CA ALA A 219 -4.94 29.15 -18.17
C ALA A 219 -3.66 28.56 -17.54
N PRO A 220 -3.71 27.99 -16.32
CA PRO A 220 -2.54 27.39 -15.69
C PRO A 220 -1.93 26.29 -16.56
N ASN A 221 -0.59 26.19 -16.53
CA ASN A 221 0.18 25.22 -17.31
C ASN A 221 0.06 25.39 -18.83
N HIS A 222 -0.27 26.60 -19.30
CA HIS A 222 -0.19 26.92 -20.73
C HIS A 222 1.26 26.84 -21.22
N TRP A 223 1.45 26.44 -22.48
CA TRP A 223 2.79 26.20 -23.05
C TRP A 223 3.69 27.46 -23.07
N TYR A 224 3.11 28.65 -23.15
CA TYR A 224 3.85 29.94 -23.02
C TYR A 224 4.42 30.21 -21.62
N GLN A 225 3.97 29.47 -20.59
CA GLN A 225 4.34 29.72 -19.20
C GLN A 225 5.63 29.00 -18.79
N ARG A 226 6.19 28.15 -19.66
CA ARG A 226 7.36 27.31 -19.36
C ARG A 226 8.41 27.35 -20.46
N TYR A 227 9.66 27.38 -20.04
CA TYR A 227 10.82 27.10 -20.88
C TYR A 227 11.00 25.58 -21.06
N ASP A 228 11.81 25.18 -22.05
CA ASP A 228 12.11 23.76 -22.33
C ASP A 228 12.83 23.07 -21.16
N ASN A 229 13.56 23.84 -20.34
CA ASN A 229 14.19 23.35 -19.10
C ASN A 229 13.21 23.22 -17.91
N GLY A 230 11.91 23.49 -18.11
CA GLY A 230 10.87 23.39 -17.09
C GLY A 230 10.79 24.59 -16.12
N ARG A 231 11.60 25.64 -16.29
CA ARG A 231 11.47 26.90 -15.52
C ARG A 231 10.27 27.72 -16.01
N LEU A 232 9.67 28.50 -15.11
CA LEU A 232 8.59 29.43 -15.46
C LEU A 232 9.14 30.63 -16.25
N THR A 233 8.42 31.05 -17.28
CA THR A 233 8.65 32.32 -17.98
C THR A 233 8.12 33.49 -17.13
N PRO A 234 8.45 34.76 -17.44
CA PRO A 234 7.85 35.92 -16.76
C PRO A 234 6.32 35.88 -16.77
N ARG A 235 5.71 35.47 -17.89
CA ARG A 235 4.27 35.21 -18.00
C ARG A 235 3.80 34.12 -17.03
N GLY A 236 4.53 33.00 -16.96
CA GLY A 236 4.23 31.93 -16.01
C GLY A 236 4.32 32.36 -14.54
N VAL A 237 5.29 33.23 -14.21
CA VAL A 237 5.41 33.81 -12.86
C VAL A 237 4.22 34.72 -12.56
N GLU A 238 3.83 35.58 -13.50
CA GLU A 238 2.67 36.46 -13.32
C GLU A 238 1.36 35.67 -13.15
N VAL A 239 1.16 34.60 -13.91
CA VAL A 239 -0.01 33.70 -13.73
C VAL A 239 0.01 33.04 -12.34
N CYS A 240 1.19 32.58 -11.87
CA CYS A 240 1.33 32.03 -10.52
C CYS A 240 0.95 33.07 -9.45
N TYR A 241 1.38 34.32 -9.61
CA TYR A 241 1.05 35.40 -8.68
C TYR A 241 -0.43 35.77 -8.72
N ARG A 242 -1.07 35.78 -9.89
CA ARG A 242 -2.53 35.97 -9.99
C ARG A 242 -3.32 34.89 -9.27
N LEU A 243 -2.87 33.64 -9.34
CA LEU A 243 -3.48 32.55 -8.57
C LEU A 243 -3.31 32.76 -7.05
N LEU A 244 -2.18 33.31 -6.61
CA LEU A 244 -1.98 33.67 -5.20
C LEU A 244 -2.80 34.90 -4.78
N ASP A 245 -3.01 35.87 -5.68
CA ASP A 245 -3.85 37.05 -5.45
C ASP A 245 -5.31 36.64 -5.13
N GLU A 246 -5.83 35.64 -5.85
CA GLU A 246 -7.15 35.02 -5.63
C GLU A 246 -7.18 34.07 -4.40
N ALA A 247 -6.09 34.00 -3.64
CA ALA A 247 -5.95 33.20 -2.41
C ALA A 247 -6.13 31.68 -2.59
N TYR A 248 -5.84 31.13 -3.77
CA TYR A 248 -5.78 29.67 -3.94
C TYR A 248 -4.65 29.04 -3.13
N SER A 249 -4.85 27.80 -2.68
CA SER A 249 -3.83 27.12 -1.88
C SER A 249 -2.58 26.80 -2.72
N PRO A 250 -1.36 26.86 -2.14
CA PRO A 250 -0.13 26.52 -2.86
C PRO A 250 -0.11 25.10 -3.44
N VAL A 251 -0.85 24.17 -2.82
CA VAL A 251 -0.98 22.79 -3.29
C VAL A 251 -1.81 22.74 -4.56
N THR A 252 -2.96 23.43 -4.59
CA THR A 252 -3.81 23.54 -5.79
C THR A 252 -3.06 24.23 -6.92
N ILE A 253 -2.32 25.31 -6.65
CA ILE A 253 -1.49 25.98 -7.67
C ILE A 253 -0.43 25.03 -8.22
N ALA A 254 0.20 24.23 -7.36
CA ALA A 254 1.17 23.23 -7.79
C ALA A 254 0.54 22.19 -8.73
N TYR A 255 -0.67 21.72 -8.43
CA TYR A 255 -1.42 20.85 -9.32
C TYR A 255 -1.82 21.52 -10.64
N ALA A 256 -2.44 22.70 -10.57
CA ALA A 256 -2.95 23.43 -11.73
C ALA A 256 -1.83 23.81 -12.70
N MET A 257 -0.71 24.30 -12.17
CA MET A 257 0.44 24.71 -12.98
C MET A 257 1.39 23.56 -13.29
N GLY A 258 1.26 22.38 -12.66
CA GLY A 258 2.18 21.25 -12.79
C GLY A 258 3.55 21.48 -12.13
N LEU A 259 3.63 22.24 -11.04
CA LEU A 259 4.87 22.59 -10.36
C LEU A 259 5.09 21.71 -9.13
N SER A 260 6.31 21.70 -8.57
CA SER A 260 6.49 21.15 -7.23
C SER A 260 6.00 22.12 -6.18
N LEU A 261 5.48 21.58 -5.07
CA LEU A 261 5.01 22.35 -3.94
C LEU A 261 6.09 23.29 -3.38
N HIS A 262 7.34 22.84 -3.35
CA HIS A 262 8.47 23.66 -2.94
C HIS A 262 8.69 24.88 -3.87
N ALA A 263 8.56 24.69 -5.19
CA ALA A 263 8.71 25.79 -6.13
C ALA A 263 7.59 26.82 -5.97
N VAL A 264 6.35 26.38 -5.72
CA VAL A 264 5.22 27.29 -5.47
C VAL A 264 5.38 28.02 -4.16
N LYS A 265 5.79 27.35 -3.07
CA LYS A 265 6.06 28.02 -1.78
C LYS A 265 7.13 29.09 -1.90
N LYS A 266 8.22 28.81 -2.60
CA LYS A 266 9.27 29.81 -2.87
C LYS A 266 8.71 31.01 -3.65
N ARG A 267 7.78 30.78 -4.57
CA ARG A 267 7.08 31.86 -5.29
C ARG A 267 6.09 32.62 -4.42
N GLN A 268 5.45 31.96 -3.46
CA GLN A 268 4.60 32.61 -2.47
C GLN A 268 5.41 33.55 -1.57
N GLU A 269 6.62 33.17 -1.17
CA GLU A 269 7.55 34.02 -0.43
C GLU A 269 7.92 35.27 -1.26
N MET A 270 8.38 35.08 -2.50
CA MET A 270 8.68 36.21 -3.41
C MET A 270 7.47 37.10 -3.68
N TRP A 271 6.27 36.50 -3.83
CA TRP A 271 5.03 37.24 -4.00
C TRP A 271 4.71 38.11 -2.78
N ALA A 272 4.94 37.59 -1.58
CA ALA A 272 4.77 38.35 -0.34
C ALA A 272 5.76 39.52 -0.25
N GLU A 273 7.02 39.32 -0.66
CA GLU A 273 8.06 40.36 -0.68
C GLU A 273 7.72 41.52 -1.63
N ILE A 274 7.09 41.24 -2.78
CA ILE A 274 6.72 42.25 -3.80
C ILE A 274 5.41 42.99 -3.43
N GLY A 275 4.83 42.72 -2.26
CA GLY A 275 3.63 43.41 -1.75
C GLY A 275 2.35 42.57 -1.73
N GLY A 276 2.45 41.27 -2.04
CA GLY A 276 1.35 40.31 -1.97
C GLY A 276 0.13 40.76 -2.77
N LYS A 277 -1.04 40.76 -2.14
CA LYS A 277 -2.32 41.18 -2.77
C LYS A 277 -2.30 42.63 -3.28
N LYS A 278 -1.42 43.48 -2.77
CA LYS A 278 -1.30 44.90 -3.15
C LYS A 278 -0.23 45.16 -4.21
N ARG A 279 0.42 44.11 -4.72
CA ARG A 279 1.45 44.26 -5.76
C ARG A 279 0.88 44.91 -7.03
N THR A 280 1.73 45.60 -7.77
CA THR A 280 1.40 46.07 -9.12
C THR A 280 1.35 44.87 -10.08
N LYS A 281 0.17 44.64 -10.69
CA LYS A 281 -0.04 43.53 -11.62
C LYS A 281 0.51 43.88 -13.00
N SER A 282 1.40 43.06 -13.55
CA SER A 282 1.84 43.22 -14.93
C SER A 282 0.73 42.79 -15.89
N ILE A 283 0.59 43.51 -17.00
CA ILE A 283 -0.30 43.12 -18.10
C ILE A 283 0.33 41.94 -18.82
N LEU A 284 -0.41 40.84 -19.00
CA LEU A 284 0.14 39.61 -19.60
C LEU A 284 0.60 39.85 -21.05
N ALA A 285 -0.11 40.71 -21.79
CA ALA A 285 0.22 41.05 -23.18
C ALA A 285 1.63 41.63 -23.32
N ASP A 286 2.04 42.49 -22.38
CA ASP A 286 3.31 43.21 -22.40
C ASP A 286 4.51 42.34 -22.04
N LEU A 287 4.26 41.20 -21.40
CA LEU A 287 5.32 40.26 -21.01
C LEU A 287 5.79 39.45 -22.23
N PRO A 288 7.11 39.20 -22.34
CA PRO A 288 7.70 38.55 -23.50
C PRO A 288 7.04 37.19 -23.77
N ILE A 289 6.52 37.05 -24.99
CA ILE A 289 6.03 35.78 -25.52
C ILE A 289 7.25 34.94 -25.91
N ARG A 290 7.27 33.69 -25.48
CA ARG A 290 8.26 32.72 -25.94
C ARG A 290 8.17 32.61 -27.46
N LYS A 291 9.25 32.96 -28.18
CA LYS A 291 9.40 32.56 -29.59
C LYS A 291 9.49 31.03 -29.63
N SER A 292 8.51 30.36 -30.23
CA SER A 292 8.62 28.92 -30.47
C SER A 292 9.70 28.74 -31.54
N TYR A 293 10.93 28.40 -31.15
CA TYR A 293 11.82 27.77 -32.13
C TYR A 293 11.21 26.41 -32.44
N ARG A 294 10.49 26.30 -33.56
CA ARG A 294 10.21 25.00 -34.14
C ARG A 294 11.56 24.39 -34.46
N LYS A 295 11.78 23.17 -34.00
CA LYS A 295 13.04 22.43 -34.16
C LYS A 295 13.28 21.97 -35.62
N HIS A 296 12.67 22.64 -36.60
CA HIS A 296 12.58 22.25 -38.01
C HIS A 296 12.66 23.43 -38.99
N ASP A 297 13.16 24.59 -38.56
CA ASP A 297 13.44 25.71 -39.47
C ASP A 297 14.95 25.82 -39.80
N ASP A 298 15.64 24.67 -39.89
CA ASP A 298 16.94 24.47 -40.54
C ASP A 298 16.97 23.08 -41.21
#